data_AF-A0A2E4RE19-F1
#
_entry.id   AF-A0A2E4RE19-F1
#
_cell.length_a   1.000
_cell.length_b   1.000
_cell.length_c   1.000
_cell.angle_alpha   90.00
_cell.angle_beta   90.00
_cell.angle_gamma   90.00
#
_symmetry.space_group_name_H-M   'P 1'
#
loop_
_entity.id
_entity.type
_entity.pdbx_description
1 polymer ?
#
loop_
_entity_poly.entity_id
_entity_poly.type
_entity_poly.pdbx_seq_one_letter_code
_entity_poly.pdbx_strand_id
1 'polypeptide(L)'
;MEKIKSLIIITCISVSIIFSSCEKTEINKENNSCCANSEIHQMRMAMQEDGYIEVESISIEKIECYFEAWDKTIITPVAGLFNYYNQNNDWVASIDFGDGNCDQWGIKSWDTNIFPNNPEGILEFSLFE
;
A
#
# COMPACT_ATOMS: atom_id res chain seq x y z
N MET A 1 -43.69 -40.70 7.15
CA MET A 1 -42.98 -40.03 6.03
C MET A 1 -42.87 -38.51 6.23
N GLU A 2 -42.81 -37.99 7.46
CA GLU A 2 -42.74 -36.53 7.68
C GLU A 2 -41.47 -36.06 8.41
N LYS A 3 -40.77 -36.93 9.15
CA LYS A 3 -39.57 -36.53 9.91
C LYS A 3 -38.27 -36.52 9.09
N ILE A 4 -38.24 -37.22 7.95
CA ILE A 4 -37.04 -37.32 7.09
C ILE A 4 -36.91 -36.11 6.15
N LYS A 5 -38.02 -35.41 5.86
CA LYS A 5 -38.00 -34.20 5.01
C LYS A 5 -37.39 -32.98 5.72
N SER A 6 -37.42 -32.95 7.05
CA SER A 6 -36.90 -31.81 7.82
C SER A 6 -35.37 -31.81 7.93
N LEU A 7 -34.71 -32.96 7.84
CA LEU A 7 -33.24 -33.06 7.98
C LEU A 7 -32.51 -32.69 6.69
N ILE A 8 -33.13 -32.93 5.53
CA ILE A 8 -32.51 -32.64 4.22
C ILE A 8 -32.53 -31.13 3.92
N ILE A 9 -33.52 -30.39 4.43
CA ILE A 9 -33.64 -28.94 4.19
C ILE A 9 -32.58 -28.15 4.99
N ILE A 10 -32.18 -28.63 6.16
CA ILE A 10 -31.20 -27.93 7.02
C ILE A 10 -29.76 -28.11 6.51
N THR A 11 -29.49 -29.16 5.73
CA THR A 11 -28.11 -29.47 5.27
C THR A 11 -27.75 -28.79 3.94
N CYS A 12 -28.71 -28.16 3.24
CA CYS A 12 -28.46 -27.50 1.96
C CYS A 12 -28.17 -25.99 2.04
N ILE A 13 -28.37 -25.36 3.21
CA ILE A 13 -28.16 -23.91 3.38
C ILE A 13 -26.72 -23.57 3.84
N SER A 14 -25.99 -24.55 4.37
CA SER A 14 -24.62 -24.35 4.87
C SER A 14 -23.51 -24.46 3.82
N VAL A 15 -23.82 -24.74 2.55
CA VAL A 15 -22.82 -24.99 1.48
C VAL A 15 -22.78 -23.85 0.43
N SER A 16 -23.39 -22.69 0.73
CA SER A 16 -23.43 -21.56 -0.22
C SER A 16 -22.52 -20.37 0.12
N ILE A 17 -21.62 -20.47 1.11
CA ILE A 17 -20.74 -19.34 1.52
C ILE A 17 -19.27 -19.56 1.13
N ILE A 18 -19.01 -20.30 0.06
CA ILE A 18 -17.69 -20.43 -0.57
C ILE A 18 -18.05 -20.52 -2.05
N PHE A 19 -18.03 -19.46 -2.84
CA PHE A 19 -16.88 -18.69 -3.27
C PHE A 19 -17.30 -17.24 -3.57
N SER A 20 -17.01 -16.29 -2.68
CA SER A 20 -16.62 -14.97 -3.18
C SER A 20 -15.18 -15.12 -3.66
N SER A 21 -15.00 -15.79 -4.80
CA SER A 21 -13.78 -15.58 -5.58
C SER A 21 -13.84 -14.11 -5.96
N CYS A 22 -13.08 -13.27 -5.28
CA CYS A 22 -12.71 -11.97 -5.81
C CYS A 22 -12.11 -12.26 -7.18
N GLU A 23 -12.93 -12.10 -8.22
CA GLU A 23 -12.43 -11.89 -9.56
C GLU A 23 -11.49 -10.71 -9.42
N LYS A 24 -10.18 -10.96 -9.54
CA LYS A 24 -9.20 -9.90 -9.68
C LYS A 24 -9.49 -9.31 -11.05
N THR A 25 -10.47 -8.41 -11.09
CA THR A 25 -10.76 -7.58 -12.24
C THR A 25 -9.41 -6.99 -12.60
N GLU A 26 -8.96 -7.22 -13.82
CA GLU A 26 -7.86 -6.45 -14.39
C GLU A 26 -8.36 -5.01 -14.46
N ILE A 27 -8.18 -4.28 -13.34
CA ILE A 27 -8.51 -2.88 -13.25
C ILE A 27 -7.57 -2.21 -14.25
N ASN A 28 -8.19 -1.70 -15.30
CA ASN A 28 -7.63 -0.79 -16.29
C ASN A 28 -6.40 -0.06 -15.75
N LYS A 29 -5.27 -0.28 -16.43
CA LYS A 29 -4.04 0.50 -16.29
C LYS A 29 -4.35 1.96 -16.65
N GLU A 30 -4.90 2.71 -15.72
CA GLU A 30 -5.04 4.17 -15.72
C GLU A 30 -5.90 4.52 -14.50
N ASN A 31 -5.28 4.63 -13.31
CA ASN A 31 -5.83 5.33 -12.14
C ASN A 31 -4.71 5.57 -11.09
N ASN A 32 -3.94 6.64 -11.31
CA ASN A 32 -3.39 7.62 -10.35
C ASN A 32 -2.73 7.23 -9.02
N SER A 33 -2.38 5.98 -8.76
CA SER A 33 -1.47 5.65 -7.65
C SER A 33 -0.28 4.87 -8.20
N CYS A 34 0.96 5.25 -7.86
CA CYS A 34 2.16 4.43 -8.12
C CYS A 34 2.08 3.02 -7.56
N CYS A 35 1.11 2.78 -6.69
CA CYS A 35 1.37 1.89 -5.59
C CYS A 35 0.26 0.88 -5.34
N ALA A 36 -0.90 0.93 -6.02
CA ALA A 36 -2.11 0.13 -5.71
C ALA A 36 -1.92 -1.40 -5.63
N ASN A 37 -0.77 -1.93 -6.05
CA ASN A 37 -0.43 -3.35 -6.07
C ASN A 37 1.07 -3.60 -5.80
N SER A 38 1.76 -2.67 -5.14
CA SER A 38 3.17 -2.78 -4.73
C SER A 38 3.34 -2.87 -3.21
N GLU A 39 4.54 -3.24 -2.74
CA GLU A 39 4.92 -3.22 -1.32
C GLU A 39 4.63 -1.87 -0.66
N ILE A 40 4.70 -0.79 -1.44
CA ILE A 40 4.41 0.57 -0.98
C ILE A 40 2.95 0.72 -0.53
N HIS A 41 1.98 0.14 -1.24
CA HIS A 41 0.61 0.18 -0.75
C HIS A 41 0.40 -0.65 0.51
N GLN A 42 1.13 -1.76 0.67
CA GLN A 42 1.11 -2.52 1.92
C GLN A 42 1.66 -1.68 3.07
N MET A 43 2.76 -0.94 2.85
CA MET A 43 3.31 -0.01 3.86
C MET A 43 2.30 1.08 4.25
N ARG A 44 1.61 1.68 3.28
CA ARG A 44 0.58 2.70 3.54
C ARG A 44 -0.59 2.13 4.34
N MET A 45 -1.08 0.95 3.95
CA MET A 45 -2.18 0.27 4.64
C MET A 45 -1.80 -0.11 6.07
N ALA A 46 -0.59 -0.62 6.31
CA ALA A 46 -0.13 -1.00 7.64
C ALA A 46 -0.18 0.20 8.63
N MET A 47 0.25 1.39 8.19
CA MET A 47 0.16 2.60 9.03
C MET A 47 -1.29 2.98 9.35
N GLN A 48 -2.20 2.82 8.38
CA GLN A 48 -3.63 3.10 8.59
C GLN A 48 -4.29 2.06 9.50
N GLU A 49 -3.92 0.78 9.38
CA GLU A 49 -4.38 -0.31 10.24
C GLU A 49 -3.92 -0.12 11.69
N ASP A 50 -2.73 0.45 11.89
CA ASP A 50 -2.21 0.85 13.21
C ASP A 50 -2.92 2.10 13.78
N GLY A 51 -3.86 2.70 13.04
CA GLY A 51 -4.70 3.81 13.49
C GLY A 51 -4.10 5.20 13.28
N TYR A 52 -3.04 5.31 12.49
CA TYR A 52 -2.46 6.60 12.09
C TYR A 52 -3.25 7.24 10.95
N ILE A 53 -3.31 8.57 10.98
CA ILE A 53 -4.01 9.38 9.99
C ILE A 53 -3.02 9.69 8.86
N GLU A 54 -3.32 9.20 7.65
CA GLU A 54 -2.55 9.52 6.45
C GLU A 54 -2.97 10.88 5.87
N VAL A 55 -1.98 11.71 5.54
CA VAL A 55 -2.13 12.99 4.87
C VAL A 55 -1.24 13.01 3.64
N GLU A 56 -1.85 13.06 2.45
CA GLU A 56 -1.16 13.34 1.20
C GLU A 56 -0.74 14.82 1.17
N SER A 57 0.56 15.07 1.36
CA SER A 57 1.11 16.42 1.41
C SER A 57 1.61 16.89 0.04
N ILE A 58 2.14 15.95 -0.76
CA ILE A 58 2.52 16.17 -2.14
C ILE A 58 1.98 14.99 -2.94
N SER A 59 1.27 15.28 -4.03
CA SER A 59 0.77 14.24 -4.92
C SER A 59 1.90 13.55 -5.66
N ILE A 60 1.70 12.28 -5.95
CA ILE A 60 2.71 11.48 -6.66
C ILE A 60 2.84 11.98 -8.09
N GLU A 61 4.06 12.36 -8.48
CA GLU A 61 4.41 12.67 -9.87
C GLU A 61 5.22 11.53 -10.46
N LYS A 62 4.91 11.15 -11.70
CA LYS A 62 5.59 10.07 -12.42
C LYS A 62 6.14 10.56 -13.75
N ILE A 63 7.34 10.13 -14.08
CA ILE A 63 7.98 10.41 -15.37
C ILE A 63 8.62 9.15 -15.94
N GLU A 64 8.97 9.16 -17.22
CA GLU A 64 9.75 8.10 -17.86
C GLU A 64 11.23 8.27 -17.52
N CYS A 65 11.79 7.34 -16.74
CA CYS A 65 13.19 7.34 -16.33
C CYS A 65 13.96 6.23 -17.03
N TYR A 66 15.09 6.57 -17.65
CA TYR A 66 16.01 5.59 -18.19
C TYR A 66 17.05 5.18 -17.14
N PHE A 67 17.14 3.88 -16.88
CA PHE A 67 18.08 3.31 -15.91
C PHE A 67 19.17 2.51 -16.64
N GLU A 68 20.40 3.03 -16.64
CA GLU A 68 21.55 2.41 -17.30
C GLU A 68 21.85 1.00 -16.79
N ALA A 69 21.66 0.76 -15.49
CA ALA A 69 21.92 -0.54 -14.86
C ALA A 69 21.07 -1.68 -15.44
N TRP A 70 19.90 -1.36 -16.01
CA TRP A 70 18.99 -2.33 -16.62
C TRP A 70 18.77 -2.11 -18.11
N ASP A 71 19.33 -1.04 -18.67
CA ASP A 71 19.11 -0.58 -20.04
C ASP A 71 17.61 -0.49 -20.40
N LYS A 72 16.83 0.17 -19.54
CA LYS A 72 15.37 0.27 -19.69
C LYS A 72 14.83 1.63 -19.30
N THR A 73 13.76 2.04 -19.97
CA THR A 73 12.91 3.17 -19.57
C THR A 73 11.70 2.65 -18.78
N ILE A 74 11.49 3.18 -17.58
CA ILE A 74 10.44 2.77 -16.65
C ILE A 74 9.69 4.02 -16.17
N ILE A 75 8.36 3.96 -16.15
CA ILE A 75 7.53 4.99 -15.52
C ILE A 75 7.74 4.92 -14.02
N THR A 76 8.36 5.95 -13.45
CA THR A 76 8.88 5.95 -12.09
C THR A 76 8.25 7.10 -11.31
N PRO A 77 7.74 6.88 -10.08
CA PRO A 77 7.39 7.98 -9.20
C PRO A 77 8.67 8.70 -8.79
N VAL A 78 8.75 9.99 -9.08
CA VAL A 78 9.93 10.82 -8.79
C VAL A 78 9.65 11.87 -7.72
N ALA A 79 8.38 12.06 -7.37
CA ALA A 79 7.96 12.92 -6.28
C ALA A 79 6.68 12.40 -5.66
N GLY A 80 6.40 12.83 -4.44
CA GLY A 80 5.22 12.47 -3.67
C GLY A 80 5.56 12.35 -2.20
N LEU A 81 4.64 12.77 -1.32
CA LEU A 81 4.87 12.74 0.12
C LEU A 81 3.57 12.40 0.85
N PHE A 82 3.59 11.29 1.58
CA PHE A 82 2.56 10.95 2.56
C PHE A 82 3.14 11.12 3.96
N ASN A 83 2.41 11.84 4.80
CA ASN A 83 2.71 11.99 6.21
C ASN A 83 1.68 11.23 7.05
N TYR A 84 2.14 10.62 8.13
CA TYR A 84 1.31 9.90 9.08
C TYR A 84 1.34 10.59 10.43
N TYR A 85 0.15 10.80 10.99
CA TYR A 85 -0.02 11.47 12.27
C TYR A 85 -0.76 10.59 13.26
N ASN A 86 -0.44 10.73 14.55
CA ASN A 86 -1.21 10.11 15.62
C ASN A 86 -2.51 10.93 15.90
N GLN A 87 -3.32 10.44 16.83
CA GLN A 87 -4.58 11.10 17.24
C GLN A 87 -4.38 12.48 17.90
N ASN A 88 -3.17 12.79 18.37
CA ASN A 88 -2.81 14.09 18.94
C ASN A 88 -2.25 15.06 17.87
N ASN A 89 -2.24 14.65 16.60
CA ASN A 89 -1.66 15.40 15.48
C ASN A 89 -0.12 15.56 15.57
N ASP A 90 0.56 14.67 16.28
CA ASP A 90 2.02 14.56 16.22
C ASP A 90 2.42 13.76 14.99
N TRP A 91 3.49 14.19 14.31
CA TRP A 91 4.06 13.45 13.20
C TRP A 91 4.67 12.13 13.67
N VAL A 92 4.42 11.07 12.92
CA VAL A 92 4.82 9.70 13.26
C VAL A 92 5.80 9.16 12.23
N ALA A 93 5.46 9.30 10.95
CA ALA A 93 6.26 8.78 9.85
C ALA A 93 5.94 9.51 8.54
N SER A 94 6.80 9.32 7.56
CA SER A 94 6.60 9.75 6.18
C SER A 94 7.02 8.68 5.19
N ILE A 95 6.42 8.71 4.00
CA ILE A 95 6.90 8.02 2.80
C ILE A 95 7.11 9.10 1.73
N ASP A 96 8.36 9.27 1.31
CA ASP A 96 8.83 10.25 0.33
C ASP A 96 9.31 9.51 -0.93
N PHE A 97 8.83 9.96 -2.09
CA PHE A 97 9.14 9.37 -3.40
C PHE A 97 10.18 10.16 -4.19
N GLY A 98 10.78 11.19 -3.59
CA GLY A 98 11.86 11.95 -4.20
C GLY A 98 11.50 13.40 -4.51
N ASP A 99 12.43 14.05 -5.20
CA ASP A 99 12.45 15.50 -5.44
C ASP A 99 12.22 15.88 -6.91
N GLY A 100 11.83 14.92 -7.74
CA GLY A 100 11.62 15.06 -9.19
C GLY A 100 12.74 14.46 -10.03
N ASN A 101 13.86 14.04 -9.42
CA ASN A 101 14.94 13.37 -10.13
C ASN A 101 14.66 11.88 -10.39
N CYS A 102 15.23 11.34 -11.46
CA CYS A 102 15.14 9.91 -11.76
C CYS A 102 16.09 9.12 -10.86
N ASP A 103 15.52 8.41 -9.89
CA ASP A 103 16.18 7.33 -9.17
C ASP A 103 15.19 6.19 -8.88
N GLN A 104 15.68 5.13 -8.26
CA GLN A 104 14.92 3.90 -7.99
C GLN A 104 14.48 3.79 -6.54
N TRP A 105 14.61 4.86 -5.75
CA TRP A 105 14.59 4.80 -4.29
C TRP A 105 13.48 5.66 -3.71
N GLY A 106 12.75 5.10 -2.76
CA GLY A 106 11.88 5.84 -1.86
C GLY A 106 12.48 5.90 -0.47
N ILE A 107 12.09 6.90 0.32
CA ILE A 107 12.52 7.06 1.70
C ILE A 107 11.32 6.95 2.62
N LYS A 108 11.39 6.04 3.58
CA LYS A 108 10.52 6.04 4.74
C LYS A 108 11.28 6.65 5.92
N SER A 109 10.66 7.59 6.63
CA SER A 109 11.22 8.16 7.86
C SER A 109 10.21 8.09 8.99
N TRP A 110 10.67 8.08 10.25
CA TRP A 110 9.79 8.01 11.42
C TRP A 110 10.39 8.62 12.68
N ASP A 111 9.52 8.97 13.63
CA ASP A 111 9.93 9.45 14.94
C ASP A 111 10.45 8.29 15.80
N THR A 112 11.74 8.33 16.13
CA THR A 112 12.42 7.33 16.96
C THR A 112 11.91 7.30 18.41
N ASN A 113 11.28 8.37 18.91
CA ASN A 113 10.64 8.34 20.22
C ASN A 113 9.37 7.50 20.22
N ILE A 114 8.68 7.42 19.08
CA ILE A 114 7.47 6.62 18.89
C ILE A 114 7.85 5.18 18.56
N PHE A 115 8.92 4.98 17.77
CA PHE A 115 9.43 3.66 17.40
C PHE A 115 10.85 3.41 17.92
N PRO A 116 11.05 3.28 19.24
CA PRO A 116 12.38 3.17 19.85
C PRO A 116 13.13 1.90 19.47
N ASN A 117 12.43 0.86 19.00
CA ASN A 117 13.04 -0.38 18.51
C ASN A 117 13.64 -0.24 17.10
N ASN A 118 13.39 0.87 16.41
CA ASN A 118 13.93 1.19 15.09
C ASN A 118 14.68 2.52 15.16
N PRO A 119 15.87 2.56 15.79
CA PRO A 119 16.57 3.81 16.11
C PRO A 119 17.12 4.55 14.89
N GLU A 120 17.18 3.90 13.73
CA GLU A 120 17.68 4.50 12.48
C GLU A 120 16.83 5.71 12.06
N GLY A 121 15.51 5.69 12.31
CA GLY A 121 14.59 6.76 11.94
C GLY A 121 14.37 6.94 10.44
N ILE A 122 15.03 6.13 9.61
CA ILE A 122 15.00 6.20 8.15
C ILE A 122 15.24 4.81 7.54
N LEU A 123 14.59 4.54 6.41
CA LEU A 123 14.77 3.36 5.57
C LEU A 123 14.65 3.77 4.10
N GLU A 124 15.67 3.47 3.30
CA GLU A 124 15.60 3.54 1.85
C GLU A 124 15.06 2.21 1.31
N PHE A 125 14.11 2.26 0.37
CA PHE A 125 13.50 1.07 -0.22
C PHE A 125 13.39 1.20 -1.74
N SER A 126 13.42 0.07 -2.46
CA SER A 126 13.28 0.08 -3.91
C SER A 126 11.86 0.39 -4.34
N LEU A 127 11.70 1.25 -5.34
CA LEU A 127 10.41 1.55 -5.96
C LEU A 127 9.90 0.43 -6.90
N PHE A 128 10.73 -0.59 -7.15
CA PHE A 128 10.47 -1.63 -8.14
C PHE A 128 10.40 -3.05 -7.57
N GLU A 129 10.53 -3.22 -6.25
CA GLU A 129 10.41 -4.50 -5.54
C GLU A 129 9.04 -4.65 -4.86
#